data_AF-A0A355B9A3-F1
#
_entry.id   AF-A0A355B9A3-F1
#
_cell.length_a   1.000
_cell.length_b   1.000
_cell.length_c   1.000
_cell.angle_alpha   90.00
_cell.angle_beta   90.00
_cell.angle_gamma   90.00
#
_symmetry.space_group_name_H-M   'P 1'
#
loop_
_entity.id
_entity.type
_entity.pdbx_description
1 polymer ?
#
loop_
_entity_poly.entity_id
_entity_poly.type
_entity_poly.pdbx_seq_one_letter_code
_entity_poly.pdbx_strand_id
1 'polypeptide(L)'
;IADYVGGNFDKFFYPLTTALNYGSLNIGASPSILLQNDEYSVQFGASIFYSAQKFDTVSDSKIFVYPHITASFKIVPDILIAYGGAEGTLHQNSYADFVDVNPFVSPTLVVSPTNQKYDI
;
A
#
# COMPACT_ATOMS: atom_id res chain seq x y z
N ILE A 1 -9.87 2.31 -6.94
CA ILE A 1 -9.28 2.58 -5.61
C ILE A 1 -8.94 4.06 -5.56
N ALA A 2 -9.37 4.77 -4.53
CA ALA A 2 -9.02 6.18 -4.31
C ALA A 2 -8.92 6.41 -2.80
N ASP A 3 -7.79 6.92 -2.35
CA ASP A 3 -7.48 7.07 -0.93
C ASP A 3 -6.64 8.33 -0.69
N TYR A 4 -6.96 9.08 0.36
CA TYR A 4 -6.31 10.31 0.73
C TYR A 4 -6.04 10.35 2.23
N VAL A 5 -4.80 10.64 2.60
CA VAL A 5 -4.40 10.91 3.98
C VAL A 5 -3.74 12.28 4.02
N GLY A 6 -4.11 13.10 5.00
CA GLY A 6 -3.50 14.41 5.22
C GLY A 6 -3.51 14.76 6.70
N GLY A 7 -2.57 15.60 7.10
CA GLY A 7 -2.44 16.07 8.47
C GLY A 7 -1.49 17.25 8.60
N ASN A 8 -1.42 17.77 9.81
CA ASN A 8 -0.52 18.86 10.17
C ASN A 8 0.08 18.63 11.55
N PHE A 9 1.31 19.07 11.73
CA PHE A 9 1.96 19.15 13.03
C PHE A 9 2.29 20.59 13.39
N ASP A 10 2.05 20.99 14.64
CA ASP A 10 2.22 22.39 15.07
C ASP A 10 3.69 22.84 15.13
N LYS A 11 4.65 21.91 15.24
CA LYS A 11 6.07 22.22 15.42
C LYS A 11 6.97 21.30 14.59
N PHE A 12 7.91 21.88 13.86
CA PHE A 12 8.98 21.15 13.18
C PHE A 12 10.25 21.03 14.04
N PHE A 13 11.12 20.05 13.74
CA PHE A 13 12.32 19.70 14.54
C PHE A 13 13.30 20.89 14.71
N TYR A 14 13.36 21.83 13.75
CA TYR A 14 14.10 23.11 13.85
C TYR A 14 13.85 23.98 12.60
N PRO A 15 13.47 25.28 12.66
CA PRO A 15 13.12 26.11 13.82
C PRO A 15 11.63 25.94 14.23
N LEU A 16 11.38 26.17 15.53
CA LEU A 16 10.20 25.78 16.33
C LEU A 16 8.86 26.49 16.02
N THR A 17 8.67 27.09 14.85
CA THR A 17 7.54 28.01 14.61
C THR A 17 6.73 27.76 13.34
N THR A 18 7.08 26.76 12.54
CA THR A 18 6.36 26.48 11.29
C THR A 18 5.59 25.17 11.39
N ALA A 19 4.30 25.25 11.09
CA ALA A 19 3.43 24.10 10.98
C ALA A 19 3.88 23.21 9.81
N LEU A 20 4.00 21.91 10.04
CA LEU A 20 4.38 20.93 9.04
C LEU A 20 3.14 20.24 8.49
N ASN A 21 2.73 20.64 7.29
CA ASN A 21 1.62 20.02 6.57
C ASN A 21 2.13 18.84 5.74
N TYR A 22 1.38 17.74 5.73
CA TYR A 22 1.64 16.63 4.82
C TYR A 22 0.34 16.09 4.24
N GLY A 23 0.44 15.44 3.09
CA GLY A 23 -0.66 14.67 2.55
C GLY A 23 -0.24 13.80 1.38
N SER A 24 -0.99 12.74 1.17
CA SER A 24 -0.81 11.80 0.07
C SER A 24 -2.17 11.40 -0.50
N LEU A 25 -2.25 11.35 -1.83
CA LEU A 25 -3.40 10.90 -2.61
C LEU A 25 -2.96 9.72 -3.47
N ASN A 26 -3.61 8.57 -3.32
CA ASN A 26 -3.42 7.40 -4.15
C ASN A 26 -4.70 7.12 -4.95
N ILE A 27 -4.57 6.99 -6.26
CA ILE A 27 -5.65 6.59 -7.17
C ILE A 27 -5.17 5.37 -7.92
N GLY A 28 -5.96 4.31 -8.00
CA GLY A 28 -5.55 3.09 -8.66
C GLY A 28 -6.67 2.21 -9.18
N ALA A 29 -6.27 1.23 -9.98
CA ALA A 29 -7.11 0.19 -10.54
C ALA A 29 -6.38 -1.15 -10.46
N SER A 30 -7.13 -2.23 -10.23
CA SER A 30 -6.59 -3.57 -10.03
C SER A 30 -7.43 -4.60 -10.80
N PRO A 31 -7.34 -4.64 -12.13
CA PRO A 31 -7.97 -5.68 -12.93
C PRO A 31 -7.38 -7.07 -12.62
N SER A 32 -8.22 -8.09 -12.65
CA SER A 32 -7.80 -9.49 -12.54
C SER A 32 -8.71 -10.41 -13.35
N ILE A 33 -8.17 -11.56 -13.73
CA ILE A 33 -8.88 -12.66 -14.38
C ILE A 33 -8.66 -13.90 -13.52
N LEU A 34 -9.74 -14.63 -13.25
CA LEU A 34 -9.73 -15.89 -12.52
C LEU A 34 -9.99 -17.04 -13.49
N LEU A 35 -9.06 -17.98 -13.56
CA LEU A 35 -9.16 -19.23 -14.30
C LEU A 35 -9.23 -20.38 -13.29
N GLN A 36 -10.36 -21.08 -13.22
CA GLN A 36 -10.54 -22.15 -12.25
C GLN A 36 -11.29 -23.35 -12.85
N ASN A 37 -10.98 -24.54 -12.32
CA ASN A 37 -11.74 -25.76 -12.53
C ASN A 37 -11.73 -26.60 -11.22
N ASP A 38 -12.08 -27.88 -11.30
CA ASP A 38 -12.16 -28.74 -10.12
C ASP A 38 -10.78 -29.04 -9.48
N GLU A 39 -9.69 -28.94 -10.24
CA GLU A 39 -8.33 -29.32 -9.84
C GLU A 39 -7.43 -28.12 -9.54
N TYR A 40 -7.63 -26.98 -10.20
CA TYR A 40 -6.78 -25.79 -10.06
C TYR A 40 -7.57 -24.49 -10.02
N SER A 41 -6.96 -23.47 -9.42
CA SER A 41 -7.42 -22.09 -9.49
C SER A 41 -6.23 -21.17 -9.63
N VAL A 42 -6.26 -20.33 -10.66
CA VAL A 42 -5.20 -19.36 -10.97
C VAL A 42 -5.81 -17.99 -11.20
N GLN A 43 -5.38 -17.02 -10.39
CA GLN A 43 -5.73 -15.62 -10.54
C GLN A 43 -4.54 -14.87 -11.13
N PHE A 44 -4.77 -14.19 -12.25
CA PHE A 44 -3.78 -13.30 -12.86
C PHE A 44 -4.32 -11.87 -12.85
N GLY A 45 -3.63 -10.99 -12.15
CA GLY A 45 -3.96 -9.57 -12.07
C GLY A 45 -2.74 -8.68 -11.94
N ALA A 46 -2.98 -7.39 -12.09
CA ALA A 46 -1.99 -6.36 -11.83
C ALA A 46 -2.69 -5.14 -11.25
N SER A 47 -2.02 -4.47 -10.31
CA SER A 47 -2.50 -3.22 -9.74
C SER A 47 -1.67 -2.06 -10.25
N ILE A 48 -2.32 -0.99 -10.68
CA ILE A 48 -1.68 0.26 -11.11
C ILE A 48 -2.16 1.37 -10.19
N PHE A 49 -1.22 2.14 -9.63
CA PHE A 49 -1.50 3.28 -8.78
C PHE A 49 -0.77 4.53 -9.28
N TYR A 50 -1.47 5.65 -9.34
CA TYR A 50 -0.89 6.99 -9.34
C TYR A 50 -0.91 7.53 -7.90
N SER A 51 0.25 7.93 -7.40
CA SER A 51 0.41 8.49 -6.05
C SER A 51 0.98 9.89 -6.16
N ALA A 52 0.33 10.84 -5.52
CA ALA A 52 0.83 12.21 -5.35
C ALA A 52 1.02 12.47 -3.86
N GLN A 53 2.19 12.99 -3.49
CA GLN A 53 2.56 13.28 -2.10
C GLN A 53 2.99 14.73 -1.98
N LYS A 54 2.68 15.33 -0.84
CA LYS A 54 3.06 16.67 -0.46
C LYS A 54 3.61 16.65 0.96
N PHE A 55 4.78 17.24 1.13
CA PHE A 55 5.39 17.50 2.42
C PHE A 55 5.79 18.97 2.45
N ASP A 56 5.02 19.77 3.18
CA ASP A 56 5.08 21.22 3.20
C ASP A 56 5.05 21.84 1.80
N THR A 57 6.13 22.48 1.36
CA THR A 57 6.24 23.13 0.04
C THR A 57 6.69 22.19 -1.08
N VAL A 58 7.12 20.97 -0.74
CA VAL A 58 7.63 19.98 -1.69
C VAL A 58 6.52 19.02 -2.09
N SER A 59 6.35 18.79 -3.38
CA SER A 59 5.42 17.80 -3.93
C SER A 59 6.13 16.86 -4.88
N ASP A 60 5.77 15.57 -4.82
CA ASP A 60 6.25 14.54 -5.73
C ASP A 60 5.09 13.66 -6.19
N SER A 61 5.20 13.05 -7.38
CA SER A 61 4.20 12.10 -7.85
C SER A 61 4.83 10.98 -8.65
N LYS A 62 4.28 9.77 -8.50
CA LYS A 62 4.84 8.55 -9.08
C LYS A 62 3.75 7.54 -9.44
N ILE A 63 4.00 6.80 -10.51
CA ILE A 63 3.18 5.64 -10.91
C ILE A 63 3.84 4.37 -10.37
N PHE A 64 3.03 3.49 -9.81
CA PHE A 64 3.43 2.18 -9.31
C PHE A 64 2.63 1.09 -10.01
N VAL A 65 3.28 -0.05 -10.26
CA VAL A 65 2.67 -1.24 -10.86
C VAL A 65 3.08 -2.43 -10.01
N TYR A 66 2.11 -3.27 -9.67
CA TYR A 66 2.30 -4.43 -8.82
C TYR A 66 1.70 -5.69 -9.44
N PRO A 67 2.36 -6.85 -9.32
CA PRO A 67 1.74 -8.12 -9.63
C PRO A 67 0.64 -8.44 -8.60
N HIS A 68 -0.38 -9.14 -9.03
CA HIS A 68 -1.36 -9.77 -8.14
C HIS A 68 -1.70 -11.13 -8.73
N ILE A 69 -0.83 -12.10 -8.47
CA ILE A 69 -0.88 -13.42 -9.08
C ILE A 69 -0.93 -14.46 -7.98
N THR A 70 -1.93 -15.34 -8.02
CA THR A 70 -2.04 -16.49 -7.11
C THR A 70 -2.40 -17.74 -7.90
N ALA A 71 -1.87 -18.87 -7.47
CA ALA A 71 -2.13 -20.16 -8.09
C ALA A 71 -2.28 -21.24 -7.01
N SER A 72 -3.22 -22.14 -7.23
CA SER A 72 -3.46 -23.30 -6.40
C SER A 72 -3.76 -24.53 -7.25
N PHE A 73 -3.30 -25.68 -6.79
CA PHE A 73 -3.50 -26.98 -7.43
C PHE A 73 -3.79 -28.04 -6.38
N LYS A 74 -4.91 -28.76 -6.52
CA LYS A 74 -5.28 -29.88 -5.67
C LYS A 74 -4.46 -31.11 -6.09
N ILE A 75 -3.40 -31.41 -5.35
CA ILE A 75 -2.59 -32.62 -5.57
C ILE A 75 -3.43 -33.86 -5.23
N VAL A 76 -4.14 -33.80 -4.11
CA VAL A 76 -5.10 -34.81 -3.69
C VAL A 76 -6.41 -34.09 -3.36
N PRO A 77 -7.52 -34.38 -4.06
CA PRO A 77 -8.80 -33.74 -3.81
C PRO A 77 -9.15 -33.77 -2.33
N ASP A 78 -9.50 -32.60 -1.78
CA ASP A 78 -9.91 -32.37 -0.39
C ASP A 78 -8.91 -32.75 0.71
N ILE A 79 -7.67 -33.12 0.35
CA ILE A 79 -6.63 -33.50 1.32
C ILE A 79 -5.40 -32.60 1.21
N LEU A 80 -4.90 -32.35 -0.01
CA LEU A 80 -3.64 -31.64 -0.21
C LEU A 80 -3.73 -30.66 -1.38
N ILE A 81 -3.46 -29.40 -1.09
CA ILE A 81 -3.44 -28.30 -2.06
C ILE A 81 -2.05 -27.67 -2.05
N ALA A 82 -1.39 -27.63 -3.21
CA ALA A 82 -0.22 -26.77 -3.41
C ALA A 82 -0.71 -25.35 -3.72
N TYR A 83 -0.10 -24.36 -3.08
CA TYR A 83 -0.42 -22.95 -3.25
C TYR A 83 0.86 -22.13 -3.41
N GLY A 84 0.80 -21.07 -4.21
CA GLY A 84 1.83 -20.05 -4.29
C GLY A 84 1.30 -18.79 -4.95
N GLY A 85 1.94 -17.66 -4.66
CA GLY A 85 1.56 -16.38 -5.22
C GLY A 85 2.68 -15.36 -5.16
N ALA A 86 2.46 -14.24 -5.82
CA ALA A 86 3.24 -13.04 -5.67
C ALA A 86 2.29 -11.85 -5.81
N GLU A 87 2.14 -11.10 -4.74
CA GLU A 87 1.28 -9.94 -4.68
C GLU A 87 2.07 -8.71 -4.28
N GLY A 88 1.67 -7.55 -4.75
CA GLY A 88 2.24 -6.29 -4.31
C GLY A 88 1.17 -5.22 -4.24
N THR A 89 1.46 -4.16 -3.50
CA THR A 89 0.53 -3.04 -3.34
C THR A 89 1.25 -1.75 -2.95
N LEU A 90 0.53 -0.63 -3.07
CA LEU A 90 0.93 0.63 -2.48
C LEU A 90 0.12 0.82 -1.20
N HIS A 91 0.72 0.54 -0.05
CA HIS A 91 0.04 0.65 1.24
C HIS A 91 0.04 2.10 1.71
N GLN A 92 -1.13 2.69 1.85
CA GLN A 92 -1.28 4.04 2.38
C GLN A 92 -1.10 3.99 3.90
N ASN A 93 -0.12 4.74 4.43
CA ASN A 93 0.06 4.88 5.87
C ASN A 93 -0.60 6.18 6.36
N SER A 94 -1.11 6.15 7.58
CA SER A 94 -1.50 7.35 8.33
C SER A 94 -0.72 7.50 9.63
N TYR A 95 -0.68 8.74 10.15
CA TYR A 95 -0.11 8.97 11.48
C TYR A 95 -0.87 8.22 12.58
N ALA A 96 -2.19 8.07 12.43
CA ALA A 96 -3.03 7.33 13.37
C ALA A 96 -2.59 5.85 13.45
N ASP A 97 -2.33 5.21 12.30
CA ASP A 97 -1.86 3.81 12.25
C ASP A 97 -0.54 3.63 13.02
N PHE A 98 0.37 4.61 12.92
CA PHE A 98 1.62 4.58 13.67
C PHE A 98 1.44 4.77 15.17
N VAL A 99 0.49 5.63 15.58
CA VAL A 99 0.13 5.84 16.99
C VAL A 99 -0.51 4.59 17.60
N ASP A 100 -1.35 3.88 16.84
CA ASP A 100 -2.00 2.64 17.30
C ASP A 100 -0.98 1.53 17.61
N VAL A 101 0.13 1.48 16.85
CA VAL A 101 1.23 0.55 17.11
C VAL A 101 2.14 1.06 18.24
N ASN A 102 2.43 2.36 18.27
CA ASN A 102 3.27 2.97 19.29
C ASN A 102 2.80 4.41 19.59
N PRO A 103 2.20 4.67 20.78
CA PRO A 103 1.70 6.01 21.12
C PRO A 103 2.81 7.04 21.36
N PHE A 104 4.09 6.63 21.36
CA PHE A 104 5.24 7.50 21.56
C PHE A 104 5.96 7.90 20.26
N VAL A 105 5.31 7.77 19.10
CA VAL A 105 5.86 8.26 17.82
C VAL A 105 6.01 9.79 17.81
N SER A 106 7.00 10.28 17.06
CA SER A 106 7.29 11.71 16.99
C SER A 106 6.16 12.48 16.30
N PRO A 107 5.72 13.64 16.84
CA PRO A 107 4.77 14.55 16.17
C PRO A 107 5.42 15.33 15.00
N THR A 108 6.43 14.75 14.36
CA THR A 108 7.07 15.20 13.12
C THR A 108 7.45 14.01 12.24
N LEU A 109 6.87 12.83 12.51
CA LEU A 109 7.16 11.62 11.76
C LEU A 109 6.75 11.83 10.29
N VAL A 110 7.65 11.47 9.39
CA VAL A 110 7.35 11.49 7.95
C VAL A 110 6.39 10.34 7.66
N VAL A 111 5.16 10.69 7.29
CA VAL A 111 4.12 9.75 6.86
C VAL A 111 4.07 9.75 5.34
N SER A 112 4.36 8.61 4.74
CA SER A 112 4.31 8.40 3.30
C SER A 112 3.79 6.99 2.99
N PRO A 113 3.24 6.71 1.80
CA PRO A 113 2.82 5.37 1.42
C PRO A 113 4.01 4.41 1.35
N THR A 114 3.82 3.16 1.80
CA THR A 114 4.80 2.09 1.68
C THR A 114 4.68 1.41 0.31
N ASN A 115 5.78 1.41 -0.45
CA ASN A 115 5.89 0.65 -1.68
C ASN A 115 6.17 -0.84 -1.38
N GLN A 116 5.11 -1.64 -1.20
CA GLN A 116 5.19 -3.07 -0.93
C GLN A 116 5.28 -3.84 -2.25
N LYS A 117 6.50 -4.03 -2.74
CA LYS A 117 6.75 -4.61 -4.07
C LYS A 117 6.29 -6.06 -4.19
N TYR A 118 6.53 -6.85 -3.15
CA TYR A 118 6.24 -8.28 -3.10
C TYR A 118 5.84 -8.69 -1.70
N ASP A 119 4.80 -9.51 -1.65
CA ASP A 119 4.32 -10.34 -0.57
C ASP A 119 4.16 -11.74 -1.17
N ILE A 120 4.80 -12.74 -0.56
CA ILE A 120 4.99 -14.10 -1.11
C ILE A 120 4.40 -15.12 -0.15
#